data_AF-A0A838FZZ4-F1
#
_entry.id   AF-A0A838FZZ4-F1
#
_cell.length_a   1.000
_cell.length_b   1.000
_cell.length_c   1.000
_cell.angle_alpha   90.00
_cell.angle_beta   90.00
_cell.angle_gamma   90.00
#
_symmetry.space_group_name_H-M   'P 1'
#
loop_
_entity.id
_entity.type
_entity.pdbx_description
1 polymer ?
#
loop_
_entity_poly.entity_id
_entity_poly.type
_entity_poly.pdbx_seq_one_letter_code
_entity_poly.pdbx_strand_id
1 'polypeptide(L)'
;MHRGWPAVAVLGAAAVLLGTGVWHLATTAASQGLPSADRVVVVGVPGLAWADVDVDATPQLSALAGRTALGSLTTRGTTSLTCPRDGWVTLGAGNRARYPDSVPGCGDAPVSAAVVAAANAQSGFEAEAGLLGDQVSCTRTFGRDAQLAVVGAPDVLTSGLGRRSPASWQAAWSDCPLVLVAGP
;
A
#
# COMPACT_ATOMS: atom_id res chain seq x y z
N MET A 1 -25.53 -11.61 61.17
CA MET A 1 -24.92 -12.05 59.90
C MET A 1 -25.16 -10.99 58.83
N HIS A 2 -24.45 -9.84 58.83
CA HIS A 2 -24.56 -8.83 57.76
C HIS A 2 -23.20 -8.12 57.59
N ARG A 3 -22.18 -8.83 57.08
CA ARG A 3 -20.86 -8.28 56.76
C ARG A 3 -20.41 -8.88 55.44
N GLY A 4 -20.65 -8.17 54.35
CA GLY A 4 -20.25 -8.60 53.01
C GLY A 4 -20.75 -7.70 51.89
N TRP A 5 -21.84 -6.97 52.12
CA TRP A 5 -22.48 -6.17 51.09
C TRP A 5 -21.68 -4.96 50.56
N PRO A 6 -20.88 -4.22 51.35
CA PRO A 6 -20.20 -3.03 50.81
C PRO A 6 -19.00 -3.39 49.91
N ALA A 7 -18.36 -4.54 50.13
CA ALA A 7 -17.18 -4.94 49.36
C ALA A 7 -17.54 -5.38 47.92
N VAL A 8 -18.68 -6.06 47.76
CA VAL A 8 -19.16 -6.52 46.44
C VAL A 8 -19.62 -5.33 45.58
N ALA A 9 -20.25 -4.32 46.19
CA ALA A 9 -20.68 -3.12 45.49
C ALA A 9 -19.50 -2.27 44.98
N VAL A 10 -18.44 -2.14 45.79
CA VAL A 10 -17.23 -1.37 45.41
C VAL A 10 -16.44 -2.07 44.30
N LEU A 11 -16.30 -3.40 44.34
CA LEU A 11 -15.63 -4.16 43.28
C LEU A 11 -16.41 -4.14 41.96
N GLY A 12 -17.75 -4.19 42.01
CA GLY A 12 -18.61 -4.05 40.84
C GLY A 12 -18.49 -2.66 40.18
N ALA A 13 -18.46 -1.59 40.97
CA ALA A 13 -18.31 -0.22 40.45
C ALA A 13 -16.93 0.02 39.82
N ALA A 14 -15.86 -0.53 40.40
CA ALA A 14 -14.50 -0.42 39.84
C ALA A 14 -14.34 -1.17 38.52
N ALA A 15 -14.96 -2.36 38.38
CA ALA A 15 -14.93 -3.14 37.15
C ALA A 15 -15.68 -2.45 35.99
N VAL A 16 -16.79 -1.75 36.28
CA VAL A 16 -17.53 -0.97 35.28
C VAL A 16 -16.76 0.27 34.84
N LEU A 17 -16.08 0.98 35.76
CA LEU A 17 -15.28 2.16 35.43
C LEU A 17 -14.01 1.82 34.64
N LEU A 18 -13.38 0.67 34.92
CA LEU A 18 -12.24 0.17 34.13
C LEU A 18 -12.70 -0.40 32.78
N GLY A 19 -13.87 -1.03 32.71
CA GLY A 19 -14.44 -1.54 31.46
C GLY A 19 -14.82 -0.43 30.47
N THR A 20 -15.40 0.69 30.93
CA THR A 20 -15.77 1.81 30.06
C THR A 20 -14.59 2.69 29.67
N GLY A 21 -13.62 2.90 30.57
CA GLY A 21 -12.43 3.71 30.28
C GLY A 21 -11.52 3.12 29.18
N VAL A 22 -11.40 1.80 29.11
CA VAL A 22 -10.58 1.10 28.10
C VAL A 22 -11.22 1.13 26.71
N TRP A 23 -12.55 1.15 26.62
CA TRP A 23 -13.27 1.20 25.34
C TRP A 23 -13.22 2.58 24.67
N HIS A 24 -13.11 3.67 25.45
CA HIS A 24 -13.06 5.03 24.91
C HIS A 24 -11.66 5.45 24.41
N LEU A 25 -10.58 4.82 24.87
CA LEU A 25 -9.23 5.12 24.40
C LEU A 25 -8.90 4.44 23.06
N ALA A 26 -9.63 3.40 22.68
CA ALA A 26 -9.37 2.64 21.45
C ALA A 26 -10.03 3.24 20.18
N THR A 27 -10.89 4.26 20.31
CA THR A 27 -11.76 4.73 19.21
C THR A 27 -11.45 6.14 18.68
N THR A 28 -10.39 6.80 19.14
CA THR A 28 -10.09 8.19 18.72
C THR A 28 -8.81 8.34 17.88
N ALA A 29 -8.45 7.31 17.11
CA ALA A 29 -7.91 7.57 15.78
C ALA A 29 -9.09 7.69 14.80
N ALA A 30 -10.02 8.59 15.09
CA ALA A 30 -10.94 9.06 14.06
C ALA A 30 -10.06 9.73 13.02
N SER A 31 -9.83 9.05 11.90
CA SER A 31 -9.37 9.67 10.67
C SER A 31 -10.33 10.84 10.42
N GLN A 32 -9.93 12.05 10.82
CA GLN A 32 -10.59 13.29 10.44
C GLN A 32 -10.84 13.16 8.94
N GLY A 33 -12.11 13.09 8.53
CA GLY A 33 -12.53 12.59 7.23
C GLY A 33 -11.58 13.07 6.15
N LEU A 34 -10.66 12.19 5.72
CA LEU A 34 -9.71 12.54 4.70
C LEU A 34 -10.54 12.89 3.46
N PRO A 35 -10.18 13.94 2.72
CA PRO A 35 -10.84 14.23 1.45
C PRO A 35 -10.92 12.94 0.63
N SER A 36 -12.14 12.53 0.28
CA SER A 36 -12.32 11.37 -0.58
C SER A 36 -11.83 11.73 -1.98
N ALA A 37 -10.98 10.89 -2.55
CA ALA A 37 -10.55 11.01 -3.93
C ALA A 37 -11.34 10.02 -4.79
N ASP A 38 -11.92 10.50 -5.89
CA ASP A 38 -12.58 9.62 -6.86
C ASP A 38 -11.57 8.78 -7.65
N ARG A 39 -10.31 9.22 -7.68
CA ARG A 39 -9.22 8.67 -8.50
C ARG A 39 -7.90 8.69 -7.72
N VAL A 40 -7.14 7.62 -7.83
CA VAL A 40 -5.80 7.50 -7.25
C VAL A 40 -4.81 7.06 -8.32
N VAL A 41 -3.71 7.80 -8.44
CA VAL A 41 -2.57 7.43 -9.29
C VAL A 41 -1.37 7.16 -8.40
N VAL A 42 -0.82 5.95 -8.48
CA VAL A 42 0.40 5.55 -7.78
C VAL A 42 1.52 5.41 -8.81
N VAL A 43 2.59 6.17 -8.62
CA VAL A 43 3.79 6.10 -9.46
C VAL A 43 4.94 5.60 -8.59
N GLY A 44 5.43 4.40 -8.88
CA GLY A 44 6.60 3.82 -8.21
C GLY A 44 7.84 4.01 -9.09
N VAL A 45 8.85 4.71 -8.60
CA VAL A 45 10.13 4.90 -9.32
C VAL A 45 11.24 4.20 -8.53
N PRO A 46 11.71 3.01 -8.95
CA PRO A 46 12.73 2.28 -8.21
C PRO A 46 14.04 3.06 -8.21
N GLY A 47 14.68 3.15 -7.05
CA GLY A 47 16.00 3.81 -6.90
C GLY A 47 15.97 5.34 -6.90
N LEU A 48 14.80 5.99 -6.97
CA LEU A 48 14.70 7.44 -6.88
C LEU A 48 15.24 7.95 -5.55
N ALA A 49 16.28 8.78 -5.62
CA ALA A 49 16.93 9.40 -4.47
C ALA A 49 16.62 10.90 -4.42
N TRP A 50 16.85 11.52 -3.26
CA TRP A 50 16.69 12.97 -3.11
C TRP A 50 17.62 13.78 -4.04
N ALA A 51 18.78 13.22 -4.40
CA ALA A 51 19.70 13.83 -5.36
C ALA A 51 19.12 13.91 -6.79
N ASP A 52 18.09 13.10 -7.10
CA ASP A 52 17.41 13.12 -8.39
C ASP A 52 16.31 14.20 -8.45
N VAL A 53 15.99 14.85 -7.32
CA VAL A 53 15.01 15.94 -7.22
C VAL A 53 15.75 17.27 -7.35
N ASP A 54 15.87 17.76 -8.58
CA ASP A 54 16.74 18.87 -8.95
C ASP A 54 15.99 19.90 -9.80
N VAL A 55 16.25 21.19 -9.57
CA VAL A 55 15.55 22.29 -10.24
C VAL A 55 15.93 22.41 -11.72
N ASP A 56 17.15 22.03 -12.09
CA ASP A 56 17.68 22.17 -13.44
C ASP A 56 17.54 20.86 -14.23
N ALA A 57 17.89 19.72 -13.61
CA ALA A 57 17.86 18.40 -14.24
C ALA A 57 16.46 17.77 -14.25
N THR A 58 15.66 17.94 -13.20
CA THR A 58 14.31 17.36 -13.07
C THR A 58 13.25 18.39 -12.63
N PRO A 59 13.07 19.49 -13.39
CA PRO A 59 12.26 20.63 -12.95
C PRO A 59 10.81 20.27 -12.60
N GLN A 60 10.21 19.29 -13.29
CA GLN A 60 8.83 18.86 -12.99
C GLN A 60 8.74 18.07 -11.68
N LEU A 61 9.76 17.28 -11.34
CA LEU A 61 9.81 16.51 -10.10
C LEU A 61 10.10 17.44 -8.91
N SER A 62 11.07 18.35 -9.07
CA SER A 62 11.34 19.43 -8.11
C SER A 62 10.10 20.29 -7.86
N ALA A 63 9.42 20.73 -8.94
CA ALA A 63 8.20 21.49 -8.83
C ALA A 63 7.05 20.70 -8.23
N LEU A 64 6.95 19.37 -8.38
CA LEU A 64 5.95 18.55 -7.69
C LEU A 64 6.24 18.52 -6.19
N ALA A 65 7.47 18.20 -5.80
CA ALA A 65 7.89 18.10 -4.40
C ALA A 65 7.65 19.40 -3.62
N GLY A 66 7.82 20.56 -4.25
CA GLY A 66 7.60 21.88 -3.62
C GLY A 66 6.14 22.27 -3.35
N ARG A 67 5.16 21.55 -3.90
CA ARG A 67 3.71 21.88 -3.78
C ARG A 67 2.83 20.71 -3.37
N THR A 68 3.43 19.60 -2.95
CA THR A 68 2.72 18.43 -2.41
C THR A 68 3.10 18.20 -0.95
N ALA A 69 2.26 17.45 -0.22
CA ALA A 69 2.68 16.88 1.05
C ALA A 69 3.81 15.86 0.81
N LEU A 70 4.88 15.93 1.60
CA LEU A 70 5.98 14.97 1.58
C LEU A 70 5.95 14.16 2.87
N GLY A 71 6.09 12.85 2.75
CA GLY A 71 6.18 11.92 3.87
C GLY A 71 7.42 11.06 3.76
N SER A 72 8.09 10.82 4.89
CA SER A 72 9.15 9.80 4.98
C SER A 72 8.55 8.53 5.55
N LEU A 73 8.74 7.42 4.84
CA LEU A 73 8.34 6.09 5.27
C LEU A 73 9.56 5.17 5.30
N THR A 74 9.65 4.36 6.35
CA THR A 74 10.58 3.23 6.40
C THR A 74 9.74 1.96 6.38
N THR A 75 9.83 1.20 5.30
CA THR A 75 9.18 -0.11 5.19
C THR A 75 10.10 -1.19 5.72
N ARG A 76 9.49 -2.26 6.25
CA ARG A 76 10.21 -3.50 6.57
C ARG A 76 9.74 -4.56 5.60
N GLY A 77 10.66 -5.07 4.77
CA GLY A 77 10.39 -6.19 3.86
C GLY A 77 10.25 -7.53 4.59
N THR A 78 10.05 -8.59 3.81
CA THR A 78 10.03 -9.98 4.30
C THR A 78 11.43 -10.56 4.47
N THR A 79 12.43 -9.96 3.81
CA THR A 79 13.84 -10.34 3.80
C THR A 79 14.72 -9.10 4.07
N SER A 80 16.02 -9.31 4.30
CA SER A 80 16.98 -8.22 4.54
C SER A 80 17.27 -7.36 3.30
N LEU A 81 17.13 -7.93 2.10
CA LEU A 81 17.23 -7.21 0.84
C LEU A 81 15.85 -7.18 0.19
N THR A 82 15.27 -5.98 0.07
CA THR A 82 14.00 -5.78 -0.61
C THR A 82 14.25 -5.37 -2.06
N CYS A 83 13.60 -6.05 -2.99
CA CYS A 83 13.67 -5.79 -4.42
C CYS A 83 12.51 -4.92 -4.90
N PRO A 84 12.66 -4.19 -6.02
CA PRO A 84 11.59 -3.33 -6.56
C PRO A 84 10.23 -4.02 -6.68
N ARG A 85 10.21 -5.28 -7.12
CA ARG A 85 8.98 -6.09 -7.22
C ARG A 85 8.35 -6.42 -5.87
N ASP A 86 9.14 -6.58 -4.81
CA ASP A 86 8.61 -6.78 -3.45
C ASP A 86 7.80 -5.56 -3.00
N GLY A 87 8.21 -4.35 -3.44
CA GLY A 87 7.49 -3.11 -3.19
C GLY A 87 6.08 -3.12 -3.78
N TRP A 88 5.92 -3.60 -5.01
CA TRP A 88 4.61 -3.71 -5.65
C TRP A 88 3.73 -4.79 -5.02
N VAL A 89 4.29 -5.97 -4.70
CA VAL A 89 3.51 -7.02 -4.01
C VAL A 89 3.09 -6.54 -2.61
N THR A 90 3.97 -5.85 -1.89
CA THR A 90 3.69 -5.25 -0.57
C THR A 90 2.61 -4.18 -0.66
N LEU A 91 2.67 -3.30 -1.67
CA LEU A 91 1.62 -2.30 -1.91
C LEU A 91 0.27 -2.98 -2.15
N GLY A 92 0.25 -4.05 -2.96
CA GLY A 92 -0.95 -4.81 -3.27
C GLY A 92 -1.55 -5.56 -2.07
N ALA A 93 -0.71 -6.12 -1.22
CA ALA A 93 -1.15 -6.87 -0.04
C ALA A 93 -1.52 -5.98 1.15
N GLY A 94 -1.09 -4.71 1.16
CA GLY A 94 -1.28 -3.79 2.29
C GLY A 94 -0.40 -4.13 3.51
N ASN A 95 0.40 -5.20 3.45
CA ASN A 95 1.34 -5.61 4.47
C ASN A 95 2.59 -6.25 3.83
N ARG A 96 3.49 -6.80 4.65
CA ARG A 96 4.80 -7.31 4.19
C ARG A 96 4.63 -8.50 3.26
N ALA A 97 5.00 -8.31 1.99
CA ALA A 97 4.92 -9.34 0.98
C ALA A 97 6.20 -9.39 0.14
N ARG A 98 6.35 -10.44 -0.65
CA ARG A 98 7.50 -10.64 -1.54
C ARG A 98 7.11 -11.15 -2.91
N TYR A 99 7.92 -10.80 -3.88
CA TYR A 99 7.98 -11.51 -5.13
C TYR A 99 8.70 -12.85 -4.93
N PRO A 100 8.18 -13.96 -5.48
CA PRO A 100 8.89 -15.24 -5.48
C PRO A 100 10.30 -15.09 -6.05
N ASP A 101 11.26 -15.80 -5.47
CA ASP A 101 12.65 -15.83 -5.92
C ASP A 101 13.35 -14.45 -5.98
N SER A 102 12.94 -13.48 -5.15
CA SER A 102 13.72 -12.25 -4.91
C SER A 102 15.04 -12.57 -4.19
N VAL A 103 16.03 -12.90 -5.02
CA VAL A 103 17.49 -12.97 -4.85
C VAL A 103 18.13 -11.96 -3.87
N PRO A 104 19.39 -12.21 -3.48
CA PRO A 104 20.46 -11.22 -3.49
C PRO A 104 20.76 -10.74 -4.94
N GLY A 105 20.11 -9.66 -5.41
CA GLY A 105 20.33 -9.08 -6.76
C GLY A 105 19.09 -8.75 -7.61
N CYS A 106 17.89 -8.91 -7.08
CA CYS A 106 16.57 -8.63 -7.68
C CYS A 106 16.30 -9.21 -9.09
N GLY A 107 15.89 -10.48 -9.15
CA GLY A 107 15.70 -11.25 -10.36
C GLY A 107 14.43 -10.84 -11.11
N ASP A 108 14.50 -10.93 -12.44
CA ASP A 108 13.47 -10.38 -13.33
C ASP A 108 12.56 -11.42 -13.99
N ALA A 109 12.71 -12.70 -13.66
CA ALA A 109 11.91 -13.77 -14.26
C ALA A 109 10.41 -13.56 -13.95
N PRO A 110 9.52 -13.58 -14.96
CA PRO A 110 8.09 -13.51 -14.73
C PRO A 110 7.58 -14.81 -14.10
N VAL A 111 6.79 -14.70 -13.04
CA VAL A 111 6.08 -15.82 -12.39
C VAL A 111 4.57 -15.57 -12.43
N SER A 112 3.78 -16.62 -12.30
CA SER A 112 2.31 -16.51 -12.32
C SER A 112 1.77 -15.92 -11.02
N ALA A 113 0.57 -15.33 -11.08
CA ALA A 113 -0.15 -14.83 -9.90
C ALA A 113 -0.29 -15.91 -8.82
N ALA A 114 -0.55 -17.17 -9.21
CA ALA A 114 -0.64 -18.30 -8.27
C ALA A 114 0.70 -18.55 -7.53
N VAL A 115 1.84 -18.38 -8.21
CA VAL A 115 3.16 -18.51 -7.56
C VAL A 115 3.41 -17.34 -6.61
N VAL A 116 3.02 -16.11 -6.98
CA VAL A 116 3.10 -14.94 -6.07
C VAL A 116 2.23 -15.16 -4.84
N ALA A 117 0.97 -15.59 -5.01
CA ALA A 117 0.06 -15.88 -3.92
C ALA A 117 0.61 -16.98 -3.00
N ALA A 118 1.06 -18.11 -3.57
CA ALA A 118 1.60 -19.22 -2.80
C ALA A 118 2.85 -18.83 -1.98
N ALA A 119 3.74 -17.99 -2.53
CA ALA A 119 4.94 -17.54 -1.83
C ALA A 119 4.66 -16.65 -0.62
N ASN A 120 3.50 -15.96 -0.61
CA ASN A 120 3.09 -15.05 0.45
C ASN A 120 2.14 -15.70 1.47
N ALA A 121 1.28 -16.62 1.04
CA ALA A 121 0.46 -17.45 1.93
C ALA A 121 1.31 -18.29 2.91
N GLN A 122 2.51 -18.68 2.49
CA GLN A 122 3.48 -19.41 3.33
C GLN A 122 4.33 -18.49 4.24
N SER A 123 4.15 -17.16 4.15
CA SER A 123 4.90 -16.22 4.98
C SER A 123 4.24 -16.06 6.35
N GLY A 124 5.02 -15.74 7.38
CA GLY A 124 4.50 -15.42 8.72
C GLY A 124 3.76 -14.08 8.82
N PHE A 125 3.45 -13.44 7.69
CA PHE A 125 2.75 -12.15 7.62
C PHE A 125 1.33 -12.27 7.07
N GLU A 126 0.91 -13.45 6.64
CA GLU A 126 -0.44 -13.69 6.11
C GLU A 126 -0.79 -12.69 4.98
N ALA A 127 0.18 -12.38 4.13
CA ALA A 127 0.03 -11.41 3.07
C ALA A 127 -0.86 -11.95 1.96
N GLU A 128 -1.96 -11.24 1.68
CA GLU A 128 -2.87 -11.53 0.58
C GLU A 128 -2.43 -10.76 -0.68
N ALA A 129 -1.56 -11.39 -1.47
CA ALA A 129 -1.05 -10.77 -2.68
C ALA A 129 -2.19 -10.46 -3.67
N GLY A 130 -2.34 -9.18 -4.03
CA GLY A 130 -3.37 -8.72 -4.96
C GLY A 130 -4.60 -8.08 -4.32
N LEU A 131 -4.72 -8.10 -2.99
CA LEU A 131 -5.88 -7.58 -2.24
C LEU A 131 -6.31 -6.17 -2.69
N LEU A 132 -5.38 -5.27 -2.99
CA LEU A 132 -5.67 -3.93 -3.49
C LEU A 132 -6.57 -3.95 -4.74
N GLY A 133 -6.34 -4.90 -5.64
CA GLY A 133 -7.13 -5.07 -6.86
C GLY A 133 -8.55 -5.57 -6.59
N ASP A 134 -8.74 -6.36 -5.53
CA ASP A 134 -10.07 -6.83 -5.11
C ASP A 134 -10.91 -5.73 -4.43
N GLN A 135 -10.24 -4.70 -3.89
CA GLN A 135 -10.89 -3.57 -3.22
C GLN A 135 -11.29 -2.42 -4.17
N VAL A 136 -10.92 -2.49 -5.45
CA VAL A 136 -11.20 -1.43 -6.43
C VAL A 136 -11.92 -2.00 -7.65
N SER A 137 -12.89 -1.26 -8.18
CA SER A 137 -13.73 -1.74 -9.28
C SER A 137 -13.02 -1.84 -10.63
N CYS A 138 -11.92 -1.10 -10.83
CA CYS A 138 -11.01 -1.29 -11.95
C CYS A 138 -9.63 -0.75 -11.59
N THR A 139 -8.59 -1.42 -12.09
CA THR A 139 -7.22 -0.89 -12.07
C THR A 139 -6.65 -0.77 -13.48
N ARG A 140 -6.00 0.34 -13.77
CA ARG A 140 -5.10 0.45 -14.93
C ARG A 140 -3.65 0.34 -14.51
N THR A 141 -2.87 -0.48 -15.20
CA THR A 141 -1.44 -0.64 -14.94
C THR A 141 -0.60 -0.21 -16.13
N PHE A 142 0.52 0.46 -15.85
CA PHE A 142 1.57 0.78 -16.80
C PHE A 142 2.87 0.10 -16.37
N GLY A 143 3.37 -0.78 -17.23
CA GLY A 143 4.53 -1.63 -16.91
C GLY A 143 4.13 -2.93 -16.23
N ARG A 144 5.05 -3.90 -16.27
CA ARG A 144 4.80 -5.26 -15.75
C ARG A 144 4.83 -5.33 -14.23
N ASP A 145 5.73 -4.57 -13.60
CA ASP A 145 5.87 -4.62 -12.13
C ASP A 145 4.65 -4.03 -11.41
N ALA A 146 4.00 -3.01 -12.00
CA ALA A 146 2.76 -2.45 -11.46
C ALA A 146 1.61 -3.46 -11.37
N GLN A 147 1.61 -4.50 -12.22
CA GLN A 147 0.61 -5.56 -12.18
C GLN A 147 0.73 -6.43 -10.93
N LEU A 148 1.91 -6.45 -10.29
CA LEU A 148 2.15 -7.25 -9.09
C LEU A 148 1.34 -6.79 -7.87
N ALA A 149 0.92 -5.53 -7.84
CA ALA A 149 0.05 -5.02 -6.78
C ALA A 149 -1.41 -5.48 -6.92
N VAL A 150 -1.81 -5.97 -8.10
CA VAL A 150 -3.20 -6.37 -8.41
C VAL A 150 -3.24 -7.77 -9.04
N VAL A 151 -2.30 -8.64 -8.66
CA VAL A 151 -2.24 -10.02 -9.14
C VAL A 151 -3.54 -10.74 -8.82
N GLY A 152 -4.12 -11.43 -9.80
CA GLY A 152 -5.37 -12.18 -9.62
C GLY A 152 -6.65 -11.33 -9.66
N ALA A 153 -6.54 -9.99 -9.67
CA ALA A 153 -7.71 -9.13 -9.75
C ALA A 153 -8.45 -9.29 -11.09
N PRO A 154 -9.80 -9.27 -11.10
CA PRO A 154 -10.60 -9.56 -12.29
C PRO A 154 -10.57 -8.44 -13.33
N ASP A 155 -10.51 -7.17 -12.89
CA ASP A 155 -10.70 -5.99 -13.76
C ASP A 155 -9.44 -5.13 -13.85
N VAL A 156 -8.47 -5.61 -14.64
CA VAL A 156 -7.18 -4.93 -14.86
C VAL A 156 -6.95 -4.57 -16.33
N LEU A 157 -6.81 -3.27 -16.61
CA LEU A 157 -6.41 -2.75 -17.91
C LEU A 157 -4.89 -2.55 -17.97
N THR A 158 -4.19 -3.40 -18.69
CA THR A 158 -2.72 -3.31 -18.81
C THR A 158 -2.29 -2.46 -20.01
N SER A 159 -1.23 -1.67 -19.83
CA SER A 159 -0.63 -0.85 -20.89
C SER A 159 0.89 -0.81 -20.81
N GLY A 160 1.55 -0.66 -21.94
CA GLY A 160 3.00 -0.41 -21.98
C GLY A 160 3.33 0.99 -21.46
N LEU A 161 4.50 1.10 -20.81
CA LEU A 161 5.16 2.38 -20.56
C LEU A 161 5.74 2.86 -21.88
N GLY A 162 5.24 3.99 -22.37
CA GLY A 162 5.68 4.58 -23.62
C GLY A 162 5.63 6.09 -23.51
N ARG A 163 6.36 6.78 -24.38
CA ARG A 163 6.24 8.23 -24.50
C ARG A 163 4.80 8.59 -24.85
N ARG A 164 4.23 9.46 -24.04
CA ARG A 164 2.83 9.87 -24.09
C ARG A 164 2.78 11.39 -23.93
N SER A 165 1.87 12.04 -24.66
CA SER A 165 1.60 13.46 -24.46
C SER A 165 0.86 13.68 -23.13
N PRO A 166 0.92 14.87 -22.53
CA PRO A 166 0.16 15.18 -21.31
C PRO A 166 -1.35 14.88 -21.44
N ALA A 167 -1.96 15.25 -22.57
CA ALA A 167 -3.37 14.96 -22.83
C ALA A 167 -3.66 13.46 -22.87
N SER A 168 -2.76 12.65 -23.45
CA SER A 168 -2.93 11.19 -23.47
C SER A 168 -2.76 10.56 -22.08
N TRP A 169 -1.93 11.14 -21.20
CA TRP A 169 -1.85 10.72 -19.81
C TRP A 169 -3.13 11.05 -19.05
N GLN A 170 -3.68 12.24 -19.24
CA GLN A 170 -4.91 12.68 -18.58
C GLN A 170 -6.09 11.78 -18.96
N ALA A 171 -6.26 11.45 -20.24
CA ALA A 171 -7.25 10.49 -20.69
C ALA A 171 -7.01 9.09 -20.11
N ALA A 172 -5.75 8.67 -20.00
CA ALA A 172 -5.45 7.35 -19.48
C ALA A 172 -5.70 7.22 -17.97
N TRP A 173 -5.70 8.32 -17.21
CA TRP A 173 -6.01 8.30 -15.78
C TRP A 173 -7.51 8.29 -15.48
N SER A 174 -8.36 8.66 -16.44
CA SER A 174 -9.82 8.74 -16.24
C SER A 174 -10.57 7.41 -16.42
N ASP A 175 -9.93 6.35 -16.92
CA ASP A 175 -10.67 5.13 -17.26
C ASP A 175 -10.94 4.22 -16.05
N CYS A 176 -10.04 4.19 -15.07
CA CYS A 176 -10.19 3.36 -13.87
C CYS A 176 -9.92 4.18 -12.59
N PRO A 177 -10.59 3.87 -11.46
CA PRO A 177 -10.40 4.61 -10.22
C PRO A 177 -8.99 4.48 -9.65
N LEU A 178 -8.31 3.36 -9.93
CA LEU A 178 -6.91 3.15 -9.58
C LEU A 178 -6.03 3.07 -10.83
N VAL A 179 -4.94 3.82 -10.82
CA VAL A 179 -3.89 3.77 -11.85
C VAL A 179 -2.54 3.51 -11.20
N LEU A 180 -1.83 2.49 -11.65
CA LEU A 180 -0.52 2.11 -11.16
C LEU A 180 0.51 2.25 -12.28
N VAL A 181 1.60 2.96 -12.01
CA VAL A 181 2.68 3.22 -12.96
C VAL A 181 3.99 2.74 -12.35
N ALA A 182 4.58 1.70 -12.94
CA ALA A 182 5.96 1.34 -12.65
C ALA A 182 6.87 2.22 -13.52
N GLY A 183 7.68 3.08 -12.91
CA GLY A 183 8.74 3.80 -13.59
C GLY A 183 9.82 2.85 -14.11
N PRO A 184 10.64 3.31 -15.08
CA PRO A 184 11.84 2.60 -15.48
C PRO A 184 12.86 2.47 -14.34
#